data_AF-A0A3E0RB33-F1
#
_entry.id   AF-A0A3E0RB33-F1
#
_cell.length_a   1.000
_cell.length_b   1.000
_cell.length_c   1.000
_cell.angle_alpha   90.00
_cell.angle_beta   90.00
_cell.angle_gamma   90.00
#
_symmetry.space_group_name_H-M   'P 1'
#
loop_
_entity.id
_entity.type
_entity.pdbx_description
1 polymer ?
#
loop_
_entity_poly.entity_id
_entity_poly.type
_entity_poly.pdbx_seq_one_letter_code
_entity_poly.pdbx_strand_id
1 'polypeptide(L)'
;MASNGLDKWFKQKWVDIGSKRKDGSFAKCGRSKQKADAKRKYPKCVPLAKATRMTDSQRASAVRRKRAAGNTGPKPTNVKTFAGRKKMGLGGLV
;
A
#
# COMPACT_ATOMS: atom_id res chain seq x y z
N MET A 1 -6.38 13.45 -27.26
CA MET A 1 -6.22 12.15 -26.57
C MET A 1 -6.49 12.37 -25.09
N ALA A 2 -7.34 11.56 -24.44
CA ALA A 2 -7.58 11.68 -23.00
C ALA A 2 -6.33 11.22 -22.23
N SER A 3 -5.33 12.09 -22.11
CA SER A 3 -4.04 11.86 -21.43
C SER A 3 -4.15 11.66 -19.90
N ASN A 4 -5.32 11.28 -19.39
CA ASN A 4 -5.76 11.74 -18.06
C ASN A 4 -5.89 10.64 -16.98
N GLY A 5 -5.42 9.42 -17.21
CA GLY A 5 -5.46 8.35 -16.19
C GLY A 5 -4.14 7.62 -16.01
N LEU A 6 -3.79 6.76 -16.98
CA LEU A 6 -2.65 5.84 -16.89
C LEU A 6 -1.29 6.54 -16.91
N ASP A 7 -1.09 7.52 -17.80
CA ASP A 7 0.18 8.26 -17.89
C ASP A 7 0.46 9.04 -16.59
N LYS A 8 -0.57 9.67 -16.02
CA LYS A 8 -0.48 10.30 -14.68
C LYS A 8 -0.17 9.27 -13.59
N TRP A 9 -0.71 8.06 -13.68
CA TRP A 9 -0.46 6.99 -12.72
C TRP A 9 0.97 6.46 -12.78
N PHE A 10 1.54 6.30 -13.98
CA PHE A 10 2.94 5.90 -14.16
C PHE A 10 3.93 6.98 -13.73
N LYS A 11 3.61 8.26 -13.95
CA LYS A 11 4.46 9.40 -13.55
C LYS A 11 4.47 9.67 -12.04
N GLN A 12 3.58 9.03 -11.27
CA GLN A 12 3.57 9.19 -9.81
C GLN A 12 4.83 8.60 -9.17
N LYS A 13 5.34 9.28 -8.13
CA LYS A 13 6.42 8.74 -7.30
C LYS A 13 5.85 7.63 -6.40
N TRP A 14 6.18 6.38 -6.70
CA TRP A 14 5.74 5.22 -5.92
C TRP A 14 6.70 4.91 -4.77
N VAL A 15 6.15 4.70 -3.58
CA VAL A 15 6.90 4.43 -2.35
C VAL A 15 6.38 3.20 -1.62
N ASP A 16 7.25 2.53 -0.88
CA ASP A 16 6.90 1.39 -0.03
C ASP A 16 6.51 1.86 1.38
N ILE A 17 5.25 1.65 1.77
CA ILE A 17 4.75 1.96 3.12
C ILE A 17 5.09 0.87 4.16
N GLY A 18 5.57 -0.28 3.71
CA GLY A 18 5.92 -1.42 4.57
C GLY A 18 7.33 -1.36 5.15
N SER A 19 8.19 -0.49 4.64
CA SER A 19 9.59 -0.33 5.03
C SER A 19 9.88 1.14 5.40
N LYS A 20 9.20 1.63 6.45
CA LYS A 20 9.45 2.96 7.01
C LYS A 20 10.90 3.01 7.50
N ARG A 21 11.66 4.00 7.04
CA ARG A 21 13.02 4.26 7.52
C ARG A 21 12.97 5.02 8.85
N LYS A 22 14.08 5.00 9.60
CA LYS A 22 14.18 5.64 10.92
C LYS A 22 13.96 7.15 10.88
N ASP A 23 14.28 7.78 9.75
CA ASP A 23 14.07 9.20 9.43
C ASP A 23 12.62 9.56 9.08
N GLY A 24 11.70 8.58 9.06
CA GLY A 24 10.31 8.78 8.64
C GLY A 24 10.11 8.85 7.12
N SER A 25 11.18 8.74 6.32
CA SER A 25 11.10 8.71 4.86
C SER A 25 10.65 7.33 4.35
N PHE A 26 10.05 7.31 3.16
CA PHE A 26 9.66 6.07 2.50
C PHE A 26 10.71 5.65 1.47
N ALA A 27 10.99 4.35 1.40
CA ALA A 27 11.80 3.79 0.34
C ALA A 27 11.08 3.87 -1.01
N LYS A 28 11.85 4.03 -2.09
CA LYS A 28 11.31 3.87 -3.45
C LYS A 28 10.66 2.50 -3.57
N CYS A 29 9.43 2.46 -4.07
CA CYS A 29 8.75 1.21 -4.33
C CYS A 29 9.50 0.43 -5.42
N GLY A 30 9.70 -0.87 -5.19
CA GLY A 30 10.21 -1.78 -6.19
C GLY A 30 11.08 -2.87 -5.58
N ARG A 31 11.38 -3.87 -6.41
CA ARG A 31 12.42 -4.87 -6.14
C ARG A 31 13.50 -4.77 -7.18
N SER A 32 14.74 -4.86 -6.75
CA SER A 32 15.84 -5.18 -7.66
C SER A 32 15.81 -6.68 -7.97
N LYS A 33 16.46 -7.07 -9.08
CA LYS A 33 16.63 -8.48 -9.47
C LYS A 33 17.66 -9.22 -8.59
N GLN A 34 18.20 -8.58 -7.56
CA GLN A 34 19.25 -9.15 -6.72
C GLN A 34 18.68 -10.22 -5.78
N LYS A 35 19.42 -11.32 -5.58
CA LYS A 35 19.00 -12.43 -4.70
C LYS A 35 18.77 -11.99 -3.25
N ALA A 36 19.49 -10.98 -2.77
CA ALA A 36 19.27 -10.38 -1.45
C ALA A 36 17.85 -9.79 -1.31
N ASP A 37 17.34 -9.20 -2.40
CA ASP A 37 16.00 -8.61 -2.50
C ASP A 37 14.88 -9.66 -2.66
N ALA A 38 15.23 -10.91 -2.96
CA ALA A 38 14.28 -12.01 -3.08
C ALA A 38 13.81 -12.52 -1.70
N LYS A 39 14.67 -12.43 -0.67
CA LYS A 39 14.34 -12.88 0.70
C LYS A 39 13.40 -11.91 1.45
N ARG A 40 13.23 -10.67 0.98
CA ARG A 40 12.34 -9.71 1.64
C ARG A 40 10.87 -9.86 1.21
N LYS A 41 9.97 -9.64 2.17
CA LYS A 41 8.52 -9.57 1.93
C LYS A 41 8.22 -8.55 0.83
N TYR A 42 7.22 -8.84 -0.01
CA TYR A 42 6.83 -7.96 -1.12
C TYR A 42 6.57 -6.52 -0.62
N PRO A 43 7.18 -5.49 -1.26
CA PRO A 43 6.91 -4.10 -0.91
C PRO A 43 5.43 -3.81 -1.14
N LYS A 44 4.85 -2.97 -0.29
CA LYS A 44 3.44 -2.56 -0.40
C LYS A 44 3.44 -1.14 -0.93
N CYS A 45 3.31 -1.03 -2.24
CA CYS A 45 3.49 0.22 -2.96
C CYS A 45 2.23 1.07 -2.98
N VAL A 46 2.42 2.38 -2.82
CA VAL A 46 1.40 3.41 -3.01
C VAL A 46 2.05 4.69 -3.56
N PRO A 47 1.29 5.59 -4.22
CA PRO A 47 1.80 6.90 -4.59
C PRO A 47 2.21 7.72 -3.35
N LEU A 48 3.28 8.49 -3.47
CA LEU A 48 3.80 9.35 -2.40
C LEU A 48 2.73 10.31 -1.86
N ALA A 49 1.94 10.89 -2.76
CA ALA A 49 0.81 11.75 -2.40
C ALA A 49 -0.24 11.04 -1.52
N LYS A 50 -0.35 9.71 -1.63
CA LYS A 50 -1.23 8.90 -0.78
C LYS A 50 -0.54 8.49 0.51
N ALA A 51 0.76 8.16 0.46
CA ALA A 51 1.54 7.78 1.63
C ALA A 51 1.65 8.90 2.66
N THR A 52 1.86 10.14 2.21
CA THR A 52 1.95 11.35 3.05
C THR A 52 0.64 11.70 3.73
N ARG A 53 -0.50 11.44 3.06
CA ARG A 53 -1.84 11.63 3.63
C ARG A 53 -2.27 10.55 4.63
N MET A 54 -1.55 9.44 4.72
CA MET A 54 -1.83 8.40 5.72
C MET A 54 -1.14 8.74 7.04
N THR A 55 -1.75 8.35 8.15
CA THR A 55 -1.06 8.29 9.45
C THR A 55 -0.23 7.01 9.58
N ASP A 56 0.66 6.95 10.57
CA ASP A 56 1.45 5.73 10.85
C ASP A 56 0.56 4.53 11.14
N SER A 57 -0.49 4.73 11.93
CA SER A 57 -1.46 3.68 12.27
C SER A 57 -2.23 3.20 11.03
N GLN A 58 -2.64 4.10 10.14
CA GLN A 58 -3.30 3.74 8.89
C GLN A 58 -2.37 2.95 7.96
N ARG A 59 -1.10 3.35 7.84
CA ARG A 59 -0.10 2.62 7.05
C ARG A 59 0.13 1.22 7.60
N ALA A 60 0.40 1.10 8.90
CA ALA A 60 0.62 -0.19 9.55
C ALA A 60 -0.59 -1.12 9.38
N SER A 61 -1.80 -0.58 9.57
CA SER A 61 -3.06 -1.29 9.38
C SER A 61 -3.25 -1.75 7.93
N ALA A 62 -2.91 -0.90 6.95
CA ALA A 62 -2.96 -1.24 5.52
C ALA A 62 -1.96 -2.34 5.16
N VAL A 63 -0.72 -2.24 5.65
CA VAL A 63 0.33 -3.25 5.41
C VAL A 63 -0.07 -4.58 6.01
N ARG A 64 -0.61 -4.60 7.24
CA ARG A 64 -1.10 -5.81 7.91
C ARG A 64 -2.20 -6.49 7.09
N ARG A 65 -3.24 -5.75 6.67
CA ARG A 65 -4.31 -6.29 5.80
C ARG A 65 -3.75 -6.85 4.49
N LYS A 66 -2.88 -6.09 3.81
CA LYS A 66 -2.26 -6.48 2.53
C LYS A 66 -1.29 -7.64 2.63
N ARG A 67 -0.78 -7.95 3.83
CA ARG A 67 0.04 -9.15 4.07
C ARG A 67 -0.83 -10.36 4.43
N ALA A 68 -1.90 -10.15 5.18
CA ALA A 68 -2.84 -11.20 5.58
C ALA A 68 -3.68 -11.75 4.41
N ALA A 69 -3.89 -10.96 3.35
CA ALA A 69 -4.73 -11.34 2.22
C ALA A 69 -4.30 -12.63 1.47
N GLY A 70 -3.08 -13.15 1.72
CA GLY A 70 -2.69 -14.50 1.28
C GLY A 70 -2.93 -14.77 -0.21
N ASN A 71 -2.54 -13.84 -1.08
CA ASN A 71 -2.78 -13.92 -2.53
C ASN A 71 -1.94 -15.03 -3.20
N THR A 72 -2.29 -16.29 -2.96
CA THR A 72 -1.63 -17.49 -3.52
C THR A 72 -2.33 -18.05 -4.76
N GLY A 73 -3.50 -17.53 -5.12
CA GLY A 73 -4.28 -17.92 -6.31
C GLY A 73 -4.11 -16.99 -7.51
N PRO A 74 -4.66 -17.35 -8.68
CA PRO A 74 -4.56 -16.58 -9.93
C PRO A 74 -5.23 -15.20 -9.85
N LYS A 75 -6.19 -15.03 -8.94
CA LYS A 75 -6.86 -13.76 -8.67
C LYS A 75 -6.50 -13.25 -7.27
N PRO A 76 -5.94 -12.03 -7.14
CA PRO A 76 -5.64 -11.47 -5.83
C PRO A 76 -6.91 -11.04 -5.08
N THR A 77 -6.89 -11.20 -3.76
CA THR A 77 -7.92 -10.66 -2.87
C THR A 77 -7.75 -9.14 -2.74
N ASN A 78 -8.76 -8.40 -3.19
CA ASN A 78 -8.78 -6.93 -3.11
C ASN A 78 -9.06 -6.47 -1.68
N VAL A 79 -7.99 -6.15 -0.95
CA VAL A 79 -8.08 -5.59 0.41
C VAL A 79 -8.08 -4.06 0.42
N LYS A 80 -8.98 -3.49 1.20
CA LYS A 80 -9.12 -2.02 1.34
C LYS A 80 -7.88 -1.41 1.98
N THR A 81 -7.43 -0.29 1.42
CA THR A 81 -6.24 0.42 1.92
C THR A 81 -6.56 1.21 3.19
N PHE A 82 -7.78 1.72 3.33
CA PHE A 82 -8.30 2.26 4.59
C PHE A 82 -9.22 1.25 5.25
N ALA A 83 -9.24 1.22 6.59
CA ALA A 83 -10.34 0.58 7.28
C ALA A 83 -11.61 1.37 6.90
N GLY A 84 -12.62 0.69 6.36
CA GLY A 84 -13.93 1.33 6.24
C GLY A 84 -14.48 1.64 7.63
N ARG A 85 -15.40 2.60 7.71
CA ARG A 85 -16.18 2.82 8.94
C ARG A 85 -16.74 1.49 9.40
N LYS A 86 -16.55 1.14 10.67
CA LYS A 86 -17.20 -0.05 11.23
C LYS A 86 -18.70 0.25 11.25
N LYS A 87 -19.53 -0.61 10.64
CA LYS A 87 -20.94 -0.67 11.01
C LYS A 87 -20.97 -1.12 12.47
N MET A 88 -21.36 -0.22 13.38
CA MET A 88 -21.78 -0.65 14.70
C MET A 88 -23.07 -1.46 14.54
N GLY A 89 -23.30 -2.42 15.43
CA GLY A 89 -24.40 -3.40 15.34
C GLY A 89 -25.82 -2.82 15.29
N LEU A 90 -25.97 -1.50 15.29
CA LEU A 90 -27.23 -0.76 15.29
C LEU A 90 -27.19 0.44 14.32
N GLY A 91 -26.75 0.23 13.08
CA GLY A 91 -26.89 1.21 12.00
C GLY A 91 -25.97 2.44 12.04
N GLY A 92 -25.21 2.65 13.12
CA GLY A 92 -24.22 3.73 13.21
C GLY A 92 -22.91 3.42 12.46
N LEU A 93 -22.35 4.43 11.81
CA LEU A 93 -21.02 4.40 11.16
C LEU A 93 -20.06 5.32 11.93
N VAL A 94 -18.89 4.81 12.36
CA VAL A 94 -17.76 5.61 12.92
C VAL A 94 -16.71 5.86 11.85
#